data_AF-A0A3N7DIN0-F1
#
_entry.id   AF-A0A3N7DIN0-F1
#
_cell.length_a   1.000
_cell.length_b   1.000
_cell.length_c   1.000
_cell.angle_alpha   90.00
_cell.angle_beta   90.00
_cell.angle_gamma   90.00
#
_symmetry.space_group_name_H-M   'P 1'
#
loop_
_entity.id
_entity.type
_entity.pdbx_description
1 polymer ?
#
loop_
_entity_poly.entity_id
_entity_poly.type
_entity_poly.pdbx_seq_one_letter_code
_entity_poly.pdbx_strand_id
1 'polypeptide(L)'
;MIPGPFLHRLFLACLLFVSALSSCKRESNADAAFYYWKQTLTLNKAQHQVLDEVAAGKLYLRFFDIKWDDHAGKAHPEAIISFKEPVNTTKLTPVVFITNQTFEKLSLAGVDSLAMQSNTLLQHLAQAQKINYQSVQFDCDWSLGTKDKYFQFLKSFKAISKKQLEATIRLHQVKYQVKTGIPPVDRGILMFYNMGKLSPKPEDPNSIYNPKDAATYISYLPKYGLPLDIALPLFSWSVHIRNGEIIQVYGKIGKKELSNTENFQPAADKNVYKALRSFFTGGVYVKTDDLFKLEETDKALLEQAAIQLAEHLNKKEHKTIIYYEIGNLNISTFKTKDFEEISAHF
;
A
#
# COMPACT_ATOMS: atom_id res chain seq x y z
N MET A 1 3.65 16.56 62.30
CA MET A 1 5.00 16.28 61.78
C MET A 1 5.01 14.85 61.28
N ILE A 2 5.04 14.63 59.97
CA ILE A 2 5.21 13.29 59.40
C ILE A 2 6.68 12.90 59.62
N PRO A 3 7.01 11.70 60.14
CA PRO A 3 8.40 11.34 60.39
C PRO A 3 9.18 11.31 59.08
N GLY A 4 10.33 11.99 59.04
CA GLY A 4 11.25 12.03 57.89
C GLY A 4 11.51 10.69 57.18
N PRO A 5 11.62 9.53 57.86
CA PRO A 5 11.82 8.25 57.17
C PRO A 5 10.59 7.74 56.40
N PHE A 6 9.38 8.21 56.71
CA PHE A 6 8.15 7.82 56.01
C PHE A 6 8.02 8.53 54.66
N LEU A 7 8.40 9.82 54.61
CA LEU A 7 8.43 10.60 53.38
C LEU A 7 9.46 10.05 52.38
N HIS A 8 10.61 9.59 52.86
CA HIS A 8 11.67 9.03 52.02
C HIS A 8 11.27 7.69 51.39
N ARG A 9 10.57 6.83 52.15
CA ARG A 9 10.02 5.56 51.63
C ARG A 9 8.90 5.79 50.61
N LEU A 10 8.05 6.80 50.84
CA LEU A 10 7.01 7.18 49.88
C LEU A 10 7.60 7.76 48.58
N PHE A 11 8.67 8.55 48.69
CA PHE A 11 9.37 9.12 47.53
C PHE A 11 10.08 8.04 46.70
N LEU A 12 10.75 7.07 47.35
CA LEU A 12 11.34 5.92 46.66
C LEU A 12 10.28 5.02 46.00
N ALA A 13 9.15 4.78 46.67
CA ALA A 13 8.05 4.02 46.08
C ALA A 13 7.44 4.73 44.86
N CYS A 14 7.33 6.06 44.92
CA CYS A 14 6.87 6.88 43.79
C CYS A 14 7.88 6.86 42.63
N LEU A 15 9.20 6.92 42.90
CA LEU A 15 10.24 6.79 41.88
C LEU A 15 10.27 5.40 41.22
N LEU A 16 10.03 4.34 41.99
CA LEU A 16 9.89 2.96 41.49
C LEU A 16 8.62 2.79 40.64
N PHE A 17 7.53 3.47 41.00
CA PHE A 17 6.28 3.46 40.22
C PHE A 17 6.39 4.26 38.91
N VAL A 18 7.09 5.40 38.92
CA VAL A 18 7.34 6.24 37.72
C VAL A 18 8.33 5.55 36.76
N SER A 19 9.32 4.81 37.28
CA SER A 19 10.23 4.01 36.45
C SER A 19 9.58 2.73 35.89
N ALA A 20 8.61 2.14 36.59
CA ALA A 20 7.80 1.03 36.07
C ALA A 20 6.82 1.44 34.96
N LEU A 21 6.36 2.70 34.93
CA LEU A 21 5.49 3.23 33.87
C LEU A 21 6.24 3.67 32.60
N SER A 22 7.58 3.73 32.65
CA SER A 22 8.41 4.21 31.53
C SER A 22 9.02 3.09 30.68
N SER A 23 8.72 1.82 30.98
CA SER A 23 9.34 0.66 30.31
C SER A 23 8.33 -0.36 29.81
N CYS A 24 7.48 0.09 28.89
CA CYS A 24 6.80 -0.78 27.94
C CYS A 24 6.95 -0.17 26.54
N LYS A 25 8.19 -0.03 26.07
CA LYS A 25 8.42 -0.04 24.62
C LYS A 25 8.14 -1.48 24.20
N ARG A 26 7.00 -1.72 23.54
CA ARG A 26 6.81 -2.97 22.81
C ARG A 26 7.97 -3.08 21.83
N GLU A 27 8.87 -4.03 22.03
CA GLU A 27 9.83 -4.40 21.00
C GLU A 27 9.01 -4.95 19.83
N SER A 28 8.86 -4.13 18.79
CA SER A 28 8.27 -4.57 17.53
C SER A 28 9.31 -5.37 16.77
N ASN A 29 8.91 -6.53 16.25
CA ASN A 29 9.74 -7.30 15.34
C ASN A 29 9.58 -6.84 13.89
N ALA A 30 8.91 -5.70 13.66
CA ALA A 30 8.56 -5.22 12.34
C ALA A 30 9.36 -3.98 11.93
N ASP A 31 9.95 -4.04 10.73
CA ASP A 31 10.47 -2.87 10.04
C ASP A 31 9.33 -2.09 9.39
N ALA A 32 9.55 -0.81 9.09
CA ALA A 32 8.65 -0.05 8.22
C ALA A 32 9.27 0.20 6.83
N ALA A 33 8.38 0.42 5.85
CA ALA A 33 8.73 0.86 4.50
C ALA A 33 7.61 1.73 3.93
N PHE A 34 7.89 2.39 2.81
CA PHE A 34 6.86 3.08 2.04
C PHE A 34 6.82 2.61 0.59
N TYR A 35 5.63 2.59 0.00
CA TYR A 35 5.49 2.62 -1.44
C TYR A 35 5.61 4.04 -1.98
N TYR A 36 6.16 4.17 -3.18
CA TYR A 36 6.04 5.35 -4.02
C TYR A 36 5.55 4.94 -5.41
N TRP A 37 4.35 5.38 -5.78
CA TRP A 37 3.65 4.87 -6.97
C TRP A 37 3.58 5.84 -8.15
N LYS A 38 4.12 7.05 -8.00
CA LYS A 38 4.12 8.06 -9.07
C LYS A 38 5.22 7.79 -10.09
N GLN A 39 4.95 8.11 -11.35
CA GLN A 39 5.91 7.96 -12.44
C GLN A 39 7.13 8.89 -12.31
N THR A 40 6.97 10.07 -11.72
CA THR A 40 8.10 10.99 -11.49
C THR A 40 8.46 10.92 -10.02
N LEU A 41 9.68 10.51 -9.69
CA LEU A 41 10.16 10.50 -8.30
C LEU A 41 10.49 11.92 -7.86
N THR A 42 9.70 12.43 -6.92
CA THR A 42 9.86 13.73 -6.27
C THR A 42 9.35 13.63 -4.84
N LEU A 43 10.25 13.63 -3.86
CA LEU A 43 9.90 13.71 -2.46
C LEU A 43 10.24 15.11 -1.95
N ASN A 44 9.31 15.74 -1.25
CA ASN A 44 9.61 16.99 -0.54
C ASN A 44 10.42 16.69 0.74
N LYS A 45 10.98 17.74 1.36
CA LYS A 45 11.79 17.63 2.59
C LYS A 45 11.09 16.83 3.70
N ALA A 46 9.79 17.03 3.90
CA ALA A 46 9.04 16.35 4.95
C ALA A 46 8.81 14.87 4.64
N GLN A 47 8.60 14.51 3.37
CA GLN A 47 8.52 13.12 2.93
C GLN A 47 9.86 12.40 3.07
N HIS A 48 10.98 13.04 2.71
CA HIS A 48 12.32 12.50 2.96
C HIS A 48 12.57 12.24 4.44
N GLN A 49 12.24 13.21 5.29
CA GLN A 49 12.40 13.07 6.74
C GLN A 49 11.60 11.87 7.28
N VAL A 50 10.33 11.72 6.89
CA VAL A 50 9.52 10.57 7.32
C VAL A 50 10.04 9.24 6.78
N LEU A 51 10.51 9.19 5.52
CA LEU A 51 11.11 7.99 4.95
C LEU A 51 12.35 7.53 5.75
N ASP A 52 13.19 8.48 6.17
CA ASP A 52 14.41 8.18 6.91
C ASP A 52 14.11 7.82 8.37
N GLU A 53 13.25 8.59 9.05
CA GLU A 53 12.92 8.39 10.46
C GLU A 53 12.11 7.11 10.70
N VAL A 54 11.09 6.85 9.88
CA VAL A 54 10.16 5.73 10.09
C VAL A 54 10.71 4.44 9.46
N ALA A 55 11.17 4.54 8.21
CA ALA A 55 11.49 3.37 7.39
C ALA A 55 13.00 3.14 7.21
N ALA A 56 13.85 3.95 7.85
CA ALA A 56 15.31 3.89 7.68
C ALA A 56 15.73 3.86 6.20
N GLY A 57 15.01 4.64 5.37
CA GLY A 57 15.20 4.73 3.92
C GLY A 57 14.52 3.63 3.09
N LYS A 58 13.86 2.62 3.68
CA LYS A 58 13.30 1.47 2.95
C LYS A 58 12.14 1.90 2.04
N LEU A 59 12.35 1.80 0.73
CA LEU A 59 11.44 2.33 -0.29
C LEU A 59 11.11 1.28 -1.35
N TYR A 60 9.83 1.04 -1.55
CA TYR A 60 9.29 0.29 -2.68
C TYR A 60 8.92 1.26 -3.80
N LEU A 61 9.71 1.29 -4.87
CA LEU A 61 9.56 2.26 -5.94
C LEU A 61 8.97 1.60 -7.18
N ARG A 62 7.84 2.11 -7.67
CA ARG A 62 7.27 1.67 -8.95
C ARG A 62 8.17 2.09 -10.11
N PHE A 63 8.80 1.12 -10.76
CA PHE A 63 9.74 1.37 -11.85
C PHE A 63 9.04 1.49 -13.20
N PHE A 64 8.10 0.60 -13.50
CA PHE A 64 7.30 0.65 -14.72
C PHE A 64 6.13 -0.30 -14.60
N ASP A 65 5.17 -0.10 -15.50
CA ASP A 65 4.03 -0.99 -15.69
C ASP A 65 4.27 -1.84 -16.94
N ILE A 66 3.70 -3.03 -17.03
CA ILE A 66 3.64 -3.86 -18.24
C ILE A 66 2.17 -4.06 -18.58
N LYS A 67 1.80 -3.71 -19.80
CA LYS A 67 0.45 -3.89 -20.33
C LYS A 67 0.47 -4.62 -21.66
N TRP A 68 -0.65 -5.26 -21.99
CA TRP A 68 -0.87 -5.77 -23.33
C TRP A 68 -1.26 -4.62 -24.26
N ASP A 69 -0.52 -4.48 -25.37
CA ASP A 69 -0.88 -3.60 -26.47
C ASP A 69 -1.68 -4.41 -27.50
N ASP A 70 -2.99 -4.17 -27.59
CA ASP A 70 -3.88 -4.84 -28.53
C ASP A 70 -3.57 -4.51 -29.99
N HIS A 71 -3.00 -3.34 -30.30
CA HIS A 71 -2.64 -2.95 -31.65
C HIS A 71 -1.34 -3.63 -32.10
N ALA A 72 -0.34 -3.66 -31.23
CA ALA A 72 0.95 -4.29 -31.53
C ALA A 72 0.96 -5.81 -31.28
N GLY A 73 -0.07 -6.34 -30.62
CA GLY A 73 -0.20 -7.78 -30.30
C GLY A 73 0.92 -8.28 -29.38
N LYS A 74 1.41 -7.44 -28.46
CA LYS A 74 2.52 -7.77 -27.56
C LYS A 74 2.42 -7.05 -26.22
N ALA A 75 3.12 -7.58 -25.22
CA ALA A 75 3.33 -6.86 -23.97
C ALA A 75 4.30 -5.68 -24.17
N HIS A 76 4.01 -4.55 -23.54
CA HIS A 76 4.79 -3.32 -23.66
C HIS A 76 4.95 -2.63 -22.28
N PRO A 77 6.14 -2.11 -21.96
CA PRO A 77 6.32 -1.29 -20.77
C PRO A 77 5.64 0.08 -20.93
N GLU A 78 4.93 0.51 -19.89
CA GLU A 78 4.33 1.82 -19.79
C GLU A 78 4.72 2.52 -18.48
N ALA A 79 4.46 3.83 -18.41
CA ALA A 79 4.63 4.63 -17.21
C ALA A 79 5.99 4.43 -16.53
N ILE A 80 7.04 4.36 -17.35
CA ILE A 80 8.43 4.17 -16.93
C ILE A 80 8.84 5.34 -16.03
N ILE A 81 9.46 5.00 -14.89
CA ILE A 81 9.89 5.93 -13.86
C ILE A 81 10.85 6.98 -14.44
N SER A 82 10.65 8.23 -14.05
CA SER A 82 11.51 9.35 -14.31
C SER A 82 12.12 9.85 -13.00
N PHE A 83 13.45 9.92 -12.96
CA PHE A 83 14.21 10.44 -11.84
C PHE A 83 14.57 11.90 -12.13
N LYS A 84 13.97 12.84 -11.39
CA LYS A 84 14.35 14.26 -11.46
C LYS A 84 15.55 14.58 -10.57
N GLU A 85 15.73 13.78 -9.52
CA GLU A 85 16.81 13.89 -8.56
C GLU A 85 17.38 12.48 -8.30
N PRO A 86 18.66 12.38 -7.88
CA PRO A 86 19.24 11.10 -7.49
C PRO A 86 18.45 10.45 -6.34
N VAL A 87 18.38 9.12 -6.35
CA VAL A 87 17.76 8.36 -5.26
C VAL A 87 18.69 8.35 -4.06
N ASN A 88 18.28 9.04 -2.99
CA ASN A 88 19.06 9.14 -1.75
C ASN A 88 18.75 8.00 -0.75
N THR A 89 18.51 6.77 -1.23
CA THR A 89 18.37 5.59 -0.37
C THR A 89 19.07 4.38 -0.96
N THR A 90 19.68 3.58 -0.09
CA THR A 90 20.35 2.31 -0.42
C THR A 90 19.45 1.09 -0.22
N LYS A 91 18.25 1.27 0.35
CA LYS A 91 17.28 0.20 0.65
C LYS A 91 16.07 0.27 -0.27
N LEU A 92 16.32 0.17 -1.58
CA LEU A 92 15.27 0.25 -2.59
C LEU A 92 14.88 -1.12 -3.11
N THR A 93 13.57 -1.38 -3.19
CA THR A 93 12.98 -2.52 -3.90
C THR A 93 12.24 -1.98 -5.14
N PRO A 94 12.70 -2.26 -6.37
CA PRO A 94 11.96 -1.91 -7.57
C PRO A 94 10.69 -2.76 -7.67
N VAL A 95 9.58 -2.10 -8.02
CA VAL A 95 8.27 -2.71 -8.21
C VAL A 95 7.88 -2.62 -9.69
N VAL A 96 7.45 -3.74 -10.26
CA VAL A 96 6.90 -3.81 -11.62
C VAL A 96 5.44 -4.22 -11.53
N PHE A 97 4.55 -3.35 -11.99
CA PHE A 97 3.13 -3.67 -12.10
C PHE A 97 2.87 -4.36 -13.44
N ILE A 98 2.10 -5.44 -13.45
CA ILE A 98 1.75 -6.16 -14.67
C ILE A 98 0.25 -6.36 -14.70
N THR A 99 -0.41 -5.92 -15.77
CA THR A 99 -1.84 -6.16 -15.92
C THR A 99 -2.11 -7.64 -16.16
N ASN A 100 -3.15 -8.18 -15.53
CA ASN A 100 -3.54 -9.59 -15.72
C ASN A 100 -3.79 -9.94 -17.19
N GLN A 101 -4.35 -8.99 -17.96
CA GLN A 101 -4.60 -9.10 -19.40
C GLN A 101 -3.33 -9.50 -20.19
N THR A 102 -2.15 -9.06 -19.74
CA THR A 102 -0.88 -9.45 -20.32
C THR A 102 -0.72 -10.98 -20.36
N PHE A 103 -1.03 -11.64 -19.24
CA PHE A 103 -0.94 -13.10 -19.16
C PHE A 103 -2.12 -13.82 -19.82
N GLU A 104 -3.30 -13.20 -19.92
CA GLU A 104 -4.42 -13.76 -20.68
C GLU A 104 -4.02 -13.95 -22.15
N LYS A 105 -3.33 -12.97 -22.72
CA LYS A 105 -3.02 -12.88 -24.15
C LYS A 105 -1.67 -13.52 -24.55
N LEU A 106 -0.68 -13.53 -23.67
CA LEU A 106 0.64 -14.09 -24.00
C LEU A 106 0.62 -15.60 -24.26
N SER A 107 1.42 -16.05 -25.22
CA SER A 107 1.81 -17.45 -25.34
C SER A 107 2.85 -17.83 -24.28
N LEU A 108 3.06 -19.12 -24.00
CA LEU A 108 4.08 -19.57 -23.04
C LEU A 108 5.50 -19.12 -23.44
N ALA A 109 5.86 -19.19 -24.72
CA ALA A 109 7.15 -18.66 -25.19
C ALA A 109 7.28 -17.13 -25.01
N GLY A 110 6.14 -16.42 -25.12
CA GLY A 110 6.06 -14.98 -24.85
C GLY A 110 6.31 -14.63 -23.38
N VAL A 111 5.95 -15.52 -22.45
CA VAL A 111 6.17 -15.34 -21.00
C VAL A 111 7.67 -15.30 -20.67
N ASP A 112 8.47 -16.23 -21.19
CA ASP A 112 9.91 -16.25 -20.92
C ASP A 112 10.62 -15.04 -21.55
N SER A 113 10.18 -14.65 -22.74
CA SER A 113 10.66 -13.43 -23.41
C SER A 113 10.34 -12.17 -22.59
N LEU A 114 9.12 -12.10 -22.01
CA LEU A 114 8.72 -10.99 -21.14
C LEU A 114 9.61 -10.93 -19.89
N ALA A 115 9.92 -12.07 -19.25
CA ALA A 115 10.81 -12.11 -18.09
C ALA A 115 12.19 -11.54 -18.42
N MET A 116 12.78 -11.94 -19.54
CA MET A 116 14.08 -11.41 -20.01
C MET A 116 14.02 -9.91 -20.27
N GLN A 117 13.03 -9.45 -21.03
CA GLN A 117 12.89 -8.02 -21.37
C GLN A 117 12.66 -7.16 -20.12
N SER A 118 11.86 -7.65 -19.18
CA SER A 118 11.60 -6.97 -17.90
C SER A 118 12.87 -6.84 -17.07
N ASN A 119 13.69 -7.90 -16.99
CA ASN A 119 14.96 -7.85 -16.25
C ASN A 119 15.94 -6.88 -16.91
N THR A 120 16.05 -6.90 -18.24
CA THR A 120 16.91 -5.96 -19.00
C THR A 120 16.51 -4.50 -18.75
N LEU A 121 15.22 -4.17 -18.86
CA LEU A 121 14.74 -2.81 -18.61
C LEU A 121 15.00 -2.38 -17.16
N LEU A 122 14.70 -3.25 -16.20
CA LEU A 122 14.90 -2.97 -14.79
C LEU A 122 16.39 -2.73 -14.47
N GLN A 123 17.29 -3.56 -14.99
CA GLN A 123 18.74 -3.36 -14.86
C GLN A 123 19.21 -2.05 -15.48
N HIS A 124 18.71 -1.71 -16.67
CA HIS A 124 19.05 -0.46 -17.34
C HIS A 124 18.65 0.76 -16.50
N LEU A 125 17.39 0.80 -16.01
CA LEU A 125 16.88 1.88 -15.18
C LEU A 125 17.65 2.00 -13.85
N ALA A 126 17.94 0.87 -13.21
CA ALA A 126 18.70 0.84 -11.96
C ALA A 126 20.15 1.31 -12.15
N GLN A 127 20.83 0.83 -13.19
CA GLN A 127 22.21 1.23 -13.51
C GLN A 127 22.33 2.72 -13.82
N ALA A 128 21.38 3.29 -14.56
CA ALA A 128 21.34 4.71 -14.87
C ALA A 128 21.33 5.60 -13.61
N GLN A 129 20.78 5.09 -12.51
CA GLN A 129 20.71 5.77 -11.20
C GLN A 129 21.67 5.19 -10.15
N LYS A 130 22.56 4.26 -10.53
CA LYS A 130 23.47 3.55 -9.61
C LYS A 130 22.74 2.88 -8.44
N ILE A 131 21.51 2.43 -8.66
CA ILE A 131 20.68 1.76 -7.66
C ILE A 131 21.10 0.29 -7.59
N ASN A 132 21.49 -0.14 -6.38
CA ASN A 132 21.65 -1.54 -6.05
C ASN A 132 20.43 -2.03 -5.27
N TYR A 133 19.89 -3.17 -5.66
CA TYR A 133 18.70 -3.78 -5.03
C TYR A 133 18.89 -5.29 -4.87
N GLN A 134 18.30 -5.86 -3.82
CA GLN A 134 18.37 -7.30 -3.51
C GLN A 134 17.12 -8.07 -3.91
N SER A 135 15.96 -7.40 -3.78
CA SER A 135 14.65 -7.93 -4.15
C SER A 135 14.06 -7.21 -5.35
N VAL A 136 13.18 -7.88 -6.10
CA VAL A 136 12.27 -7.25 -7.08
C VAL A 136 10.85 -7.65 -6.72
N GLN A 137 9.95 -6.68 -6.63
CA GLN A 137 8.53 -6.96 -6.43
C GLN A 137 7.77 -6.95 -7.75
N PHE A 138 6.89 -7.92 -7.93
CA PHE A 138 5.88 -7.94 -8.98
C PHE A 138 4.48 -7.75 -8.40
N ASP A 139 3.79 -6.70 -8.87
CA ASP A 139 2.38 -6.47 -8.58
C ASP A 139 1.54 -6.97 -9.76
N CYS A 140 0.78 -8.05 -9.54
CA CYS A 140 -0.08 -8.63 -10.55
C CYS A 140 -1.26 -9.35 -9.89
N ASP A 141 -2.48 -8.93 -10.22
CA ASP A 141 -3.71 -9.60 -9.81
C ASP A 141 -4.00 -10.82 -10.69
N TRP A 142 -3.21 -11.89 -10.55
CA TRP A 142 -3.40 -13.10 -11.34
C TRP A 142 -4.75 -13.78 -11.03
N SER A 143 -5.34 -14.38 -12.06
CA SER A 143 -6.57 -15.16 -12.00
C SER A 143 -6.28 -16.65 -12.13
N LEU A 144 -7.31 -17.49 -11.98
CA LEU A 144 -7.16 -18.94 -12.23
C LEU A 144 -6.68 -19.25 -13.65
N GLY A 145 -7.09 -18.44 -14.64
CA GLY A 145 -6.72 -18.63 -16.05
C GLY A 145 -5.32 -18.13 -16.39
N THR A 146 -4.74 -17.23 -15.59
CA THR A 146 -3.41 -16.66 -15.84
C THR A 146 -2.33 -17.14 -14.88
N LYS A 147 -2.72 -17.81 -13.78
CA LYS A 147 -1.83 -18.34 -12.73
C LYS A 147 -0.58 -19.00 -13.29
N ASP A 148 -0.73 -19.99 -14.17
CA ASP A 148 0.41 -20.79 -14.62
C ASP A 148 1.40 -19.96 -15.45
N LYS A 149 0.90 -19.03 -16.27
CA LYS A 149 1.74 -18.10 -17.04
C LYS A 149 2.44 -17.09 -16.15
N TYR A 150 1.74 -16.51 -15.17
CA TYR A 150 2.36 -15.61 -14.20
C TYR A 150 3.43 -16.33 -13.35
N PHE A 151 3.16 -17.55 -12.91
CA PHE A 151 4.12 -18.32 -12.12
C PHE A 151 5.32 -18.75 -12.95
N GLN A 152 5.13 -19.05 -14.25
CA GLN A 152 6.23 -19.27 -15.17
C GLN A 152 7.07 -17.99 -15.34
N PHE A 153 6.45 -16.83 -15.52
CA PHE A 153 7.15 -15.54 -15.57
C PHE A 153 8.05 -15.34 -14.34
N LEU A 154 7.52 -15.55 -13.13
CA LEU A 154 8.26 -15.39 -11.88
C LEU A 154 9.45 -16.36 -11.79
N LYS A 155 9.26 -17.63 -12.17
CA LYS A 155 10.35 -18.63 -12.19
C LYS A 155 11.46 -18.22 -13.18
N SER A 156 11.08 -17.85 -14.39
CA SER A 156 12.02 -17.42 -15.43
C SER A 156 12.77 -16.17 -15.02
N PHE A 157 12.08 -15.16 -14.46
CA PHE A 157 12.70 -13.94 -13.97
C PHE A 157 13.68 -14.22 -12.80
N LYS A 158 13.30 -15.06 -11.84
CA LYS A 158 14.18 -15.46 -10.73
C LYS A 158 15.43 -16.17 -11.24
N ALA A 159 15.27 -17.07 -12.21
CA ALA A 159 16.36 -17.83 -12.79
C ALA A 159 17.42 -16.95 -13.49
N ILE A 160 16.99 -15.88 -14.19
CA ILE A 160 17.91 -14.98 -14.90
C ILE A 160 18.48 -13.86 -14.02
N SER A 161 17.67 -13.27 -13.13
CA SER A 161 18.07 -12.12 -12.32
C SER A 161 18.90 -12.51 -11.09
N LYS A 162 18.70 -13.75 -10.59
CA LYS A 162 19.25 -14.24 -9.32
C LYS A 162 18.88 -13.38 -8.10
N LYS A 163 17.83 -12.55 -8.22
CA LYS A 163 17.31 -11.70 -7.14
C LYS A 163 16.28 -12.46 -6.31
N GLN A 164 16.07 -11.99 -5.08
CA GLN A 164 14.90 -12.37 -4.30
C GLN A 164 13.66 -11.78 -4.98
N LEU A 165 12.56 -12.52 -5.00
CA LEU A 165 11.30 -12.05 -5.56
C LEU A 165 10.26 -11.83 -4.48
N GLU A 166 9.46 -10.81 -4.69
CA GLU A 166 8.29 -10.49 -3.89
C GLU A 166 7.07 -10.42 -4.83
N ALA A 167 5.90 -10.88 -4.37
CA ALA A 167 4.65 -10.77 -5.13
C ALA A 167 3.55 -10.19 -4.25
N THR A 168 2.76 -9.25 -4.77
CA THR A 168 1.55 -8.79 -4.09
C THR A 168 0.54 -9.92 -3.95
N ILE A 169 -0.05 -10.06 -2.77
CA ILE A 169 -1.05 -11.08 -2.45
C ILE A 169 -2.34 -10.39 -2.03
N ARG A 170 -3.46 -10.78 -2.62
CA ARG A 170 -4.82 -10.36 -2.23
C ARG A 170 -5.40 -11.29 -1.18
N LEU A 171 -6.29 -10.77 -0.33
CA LEU A 171 -6.98 -11.54 0.70
C LEU A 171 -7.73 -12.77 0.16
N HIS A 172 -8.33 -12.67 -1.03
CA HIS A 172 -9.01 -13.82 -1.64
C HIS A 172 -8.02 -14.91 -2.10
N GLN A 173 -6.78 -14.56 -2.49
CA GLN A 173 -5.73 -15.53 -2.84
C GLN A 173 -5.21 -16.25 -1.59
N VAL A 174 -5.20 -15.59 -0.43
CA VAL A 174 -4.94 -16.25 0.86
C VAL A 174 -6.01 -17.28 1.17
N LYS A 175 -7.29 -16.87 1.13
CA LYS A 175 -8.43 -17.74 1.45
C LYS A 175 -8.54 -18.94 0.52
N TYR A 176 -8.28 -18.75 -0.77
CA TYR A 176 -8.43 -19.78 -1.79
C TYR A 176 -7.09 -20.29 -2.35
N GLN A 177 -6.02 -20.27 -1.54
CA GLN A 177 -4.65 -20.62 -1.95
C GLN A 177 -4.51 -21.96 -2.70
N VAL A 178 -5.34 -22.96 -2.37
CA VAL A 178 -5.34 -24.26 -3.08
C VAL A 178 -5.76 -24.10 -4.55
N LYS A 179 -6.69 -23.20 -4.84
CA LYS A 179 -7.18 -22.92 -6.20
C LYS A 179 -6.30 -21.90 -6.91
N THR A 180 -6.04 -20.76 -6.24
CA THR A 180 -5.30 -19.63 -6.81
C THR A 180 -3.80 -19.89 -6.89
N GLY A 181 -3.29 -20.88 -6.17
CA GLY A 181 -1.87 -21.15 -6.03
C GLY A 181 -1.16 -20.16 -5.12
N ILE A 182 0.05 -20.53 -4.73
CA ILE A 182 1.00 -19.68 -4.03
C ILE A 182 2.11 -19.33 -5.03
N PRO A 183 2.41 -18.03 -5.27
CA PRO A 183 3.41 -17.64 -6.25
C PRO A 183 4.80 -18.15 -5.85
N PRO A 184 5.64 -18.57 -6.80
CA PRO A 184 6.98 -19.13 -6.55
C PRO A 184 8.01 -18.01 -6.26
N VAL A 185 7.78 -17.25 -5.20
CA VAL A 185 8.59 -16.10 -4.75
C VAL A 185 9.10 -16.33 -3.33
N ASP A 186 9.96 -15.44 -2.83
CA ASP A 186 10.58 -15.57 -1.51
C ASP A 186 9.69 -15.00 -0.40
N ARG A 187 8.96 -13.91 -0.67
CA ARG A 187 7.97 -13.33 0.24
C ARG A 187 6.74 -12.82 -0.52
N GLY A 188 5.59 -12.86 0.15
CA GLY A 188 4.36 -12.23 -0.34
C GLY A 188 4.14 -10.88 0.34
N ILE A 189 3.57 -9.92 -0.39
CA ILE A 189 3.15 -8.64 0.16
C ILE A 189 1.64 -8.64 0.27
N LEU A 190 1.09 -8.86 1.47
CA LEU A 190 -0.34 -8.86 1.68
C LEU A 190 -0.88 -7.43 1.52
N MET A 191 -1.63 -7.20 0.45
CA MET A 191 -2.30 -5.94 0.18
C MET A 191 -3.54 -5.84 1.08
N PHE A 192 -3.38 -5.30 2.28
CA PHE A 192 -4.45 -5.24 3.29
C PHE A 192 -5.34 -3.99 3.12
N TYR A 193 -5.83 -3.82 1.89
CA TYR A 193 -6.71 -2.74 1.46
C TYR A 193 -7.37 -3.08 0.12
N ASN A 194 -8.29 -2.22 -0.32
CA ASN A 194 -9.15 -2.40 -1.49
C ASN A 194 -9.95 -3.71 -1.44
N MET A 195 -10.48 -4.01 -0.25
CA MET A 195 -11.21 -5.26 0.01
C MET A 195 -12.73 -5.09 -0.02
N GLY A 196 -13.23 -3.86 0.14
CA GLY A 196 -14.65 -3.57 0.09
C GLY A 196 -15.15 -3.41 -1.34
N LYS A 197 -16.44 -3.62 -1.54
CA LYS A 197 -17.10 -3.35 -2.83
C LYS A 197 -17.28 -1.84 -2.98
N LEU A 198 -16.81 -1.26 -4.09
CA LEU A 198 -17.16 0.10 -4.49
C LEU A 198 -18.69 0.22 -4.61
N SER A 199 -19.26 1.24 -3.96
CA SER A 199 -20.70 1.44 -3.93
C SER A 199 -21.09 2.89 -4.22
N PRO A 200 -22.15 3.13 -5.02
CA PRO A 200 -22.71 4.46 -5.19
C PRO A 200 -23.55 4.93 -4.00
N LYS A 201 -23.81 4.04 -3.02
CA LYS A 201 -24.61 4.37 -1.85
C LYS A 201 -23.78 5.12 -0.81
N PRO A 202 -24.16 6.35 -0.44
CA PRO A 202 -23.48 7.15 0.59
C PRO A 202 -23.25 6.41 1.91
N GLU A 203 -24.22 5.62 2.34
CA GLU A 203 -24.25 4.90 3.62
C GLU A 203 -23.37 3.64 3.67
N ASP A 204 -22.95 3.13 2.51
CA ASP A 204 -22.11 1.94 2.45
C ASP A 204 -20.71 2.22 2.99
N PRO A 205 -20.03 1.22 3.59
CA PRO A 205 -18.74 1.41 4.25
C PRO A 205 -17.63 1.82 3.26
N ASN A 206 -16.52 2.29 3.82
CA ASN A 206 -15.30 2.61 3.08
C ASN A 206 -14.77 1.36 2.34
N SER A 207 -14.57 1.45 1.03
CA SER A 207 -14.11 0.31 0.22
C SER A 207 -12.60 0.07 0.27
N ILE A 208 -11.81 1.07 0.71
CA ILE A 208 -10.36 0.93 0.95
C ILE A 208 -10.13 -0.07 2.08
N TYR A 209 -10.80 0.08 3.21
CA TYR A 209 -10.74 -0.87 4.32
C TYR A 209 -12.06 -0.92 5.08
N ASN A 210 -12.55 -2.14 5.28
CA ASN A 210 -13.74 -2.45 6.05
C ASN A 210 -13.47 -3.67 6.96
N PRO A 211 -13.53 -3.51 8.29
CA PRO A 211 -13.26 -4.60 9.24
C PRO A 211 -14.13 -5.85 9.01
N LYS A 212 -15.39 -5.68 8.58
CA LYS A 212 -16.30 -6.81 8.33
C LYS A 212 -15.86 -7.64 7.14
N ASP A 213 -15.45 -6.98 6.05
CA ASP A 213 -14.97 -7.67 4.85
C ASP A 213 -13.63 -8.35 5.14
N ALA A 214 -12.71 -7.66 5.81
CA ALA A 214 -11.42 -8.21 6.26
C ALA A 214 -11.58 -9.50 7.07
N ALA A 215 -12.49 -9.50 8.05
CA ALA A 215 -12.74 -10.64 8.94
C ALA A 215 -13.05 -11.94 8.19
N THR A 216 -13.64 -11.86 6.99
CA THR A 216 -13.97 -13.05 6.18
C THR A 216 -12.76 -13.75 5.54
N TYR A 217 -11.58 -13.12 5.58
CA TYR A 217 -10.35 -13.58 4.94
C TYR A 217 -9.18 -13.76 5.91
N ILE A 218 -9.03 -12.90 6.92
CA ILE A 218 -7.84 -12.90 7.80
C ILE A 218 -7.68 -14.18 8.62
N SER A 219 -8.77 -14.90 8.92
CA SER A 219 -8.72 -16.20 9.61
C SER A 219 -7.95 -17.28 8.85
N TYR A 220 -7.67 -17.08 7.55
CA TYR A 220 -6.94 -18.01 6.70
C TYR A 220 -5.43 -17.72 6.68
N LEU A 221 -4.98 -16.55 7.15
CA LEU A 221 -3.57 -16.15 7.14
C LEU A 221 -2.63 -17.12 7.86
N PRO A 222 -2.98 -17.69 9.05
CA PRO A 222 -2.10 -18.65 9.71
C PRO A 222 -1.80 -19.91 8.91
N LYS A 223 -2.62 -20.22 7.89
CA LYS A 223 -2.47 -21.40 7.02
C LYS A 223 -1.81 -21.07 5.68
N TYR A 224 -1.47 -19.81 5.42
CA TYR A 224 -0.87 -19.43 4.15
C TYR A 224 0.59 -19.86 4.10
N GLY A 225 0.97 -20.59 3.04
CA GLY A 225 2.28 -21.24 2.97
C GLY A 225 3.48 -20.34 2.63
N LEU A 226 3.26 -19.05 2.39
CA LEU A 226 4.30 -18.09 2.00
C LEU A 226 4.46 -17.03 3.11
N PRO A 227 5.70 -16.71 3.55
CA PRO A 227 5.98 -15.61 4.47
C PRO A 227 5.42 -14.28 3.95
N LEU A 228 4.83 -13.48 4.83
CA LEU A 228 4.11 -12.26 4.44
C LEU A 228 4.70 -11.00 5.09
N ASP A 229 5.02 -10.02 4.24
CA ASP A 229 5.04 -8.60 4.61
C ASP A 229 3.66 -8.00 4.39
N ILE A 230 3.39 -6.87 5.03
CA ILE A 230 2.05 -6.28 5.09
C ILE A 230 2.06 -4.92 4.44
N ALA A 231 1.19 -4.70 3.45
CA ALA A 231 0.94 -3.38 2.90
C ALA A 231 -0.34 -2.78 3.51
N LEU A 232 -0.22 -1.62 4.16
CA LEU A 232 -1.33 -0.90 4.79
C LEU A 232 -1.72 0.36 4.01
N PRO A 233 -3.02 0.75 3.98
CA PRO A 233 -3.49 1.89 3.19
C PRO A 233 -3.22 3.22 3.89
N LEU A 234 -2.49 4.10 3.20
CA LEU A 234 -2.20 5.48 3.55
C LEU A 234 -2.57 6.41 2.38
N PHE A 235 -3.77 6.23 1.86
CA PHE A 235 -4.29 7.02 0.73
C PHE A 235 -5.79 7.27 0.89
N SER A 236 -6.30 8.11 -0.01
CA SER A 236 -7.71 8.38 -0.15
C SER A 236 -8.09 8.44 -1.63
N TRP A 237 -9.38 8.29 -1.88
CA TRP A 237 -9.99 8.58 -3.17
C TRP A 237 -11.38 9.15 -2.99
N SER A 238 -11.91 9.75 -4.05
CA SER A 238 -13.33 10.08 -4.13
C SER A 238 -14.04 9.18 -5.12
N VAL A 239 -15.14 8.57 -4.68
CA VAL A 239 -16.09 7.87 -5.55
C VAL A 239 -17.06 8.92 -6.10
N HIS A 240 -16.97 9.20 -7.40
CA HIS A 240 -17.85 10.13 -8.10
C HIS A 240 -19.13 9.42 -8.50
N ILE A 241 -20.25 9.95 -8.04
CA ILE A 241 -21.57 9.37 -8.18
C ILE A 241 -22.47 10.37 -8.91
N ARG A 242 -23.18 9.89 -9.93
CA ARG A 242 -24.15 10.68 -10.69
C ARG A 242 -25.37 9.81 -10.95
N ASN A 243 -26.56 10.34 -10.68
CA ASN A 243 -27.82 9.63 -10.87
C ASN A 243 -27.86 8.24 -10.21
N GLY A 244 -27.20 8.08 -9.05
CA GLY A 244 -27.13 6.80 -8.33
C GLY A 244 -26.13 5.78 -8.87
N GLU A 245 -25.29 6.15 -9.84
CA GLU A 245 -24.28 5.28 -10.43
C GLU A 245 -22.87 5.80 -10.17
N ILE A 246 -21.92 4.88 -10.01
CA ILE A 246 -20.50 5.22 -9.94
C ILE A 246 -20.05 5.57 -11.34
N ILE A 247 -19.62 6.82 -11.52
CA ILE A 247 -18.99 7.28 -12.77
C ILE A 247 -17.53 6.86 -12.79
N GLN A 248 -16.79 7.20 -11.72
CA GLN A 248 -15.35 6.95 -11.64
C GLN A 248 -14.84 7.09 -10.20
N VAL A 249 -13.65 6.55 -9.94
CA VAL A 249 -12.88 6.78 -8.71
C VAL A 249 -11.70 7.69 -9.01
N TYR A 250 -11.50 8.71 -8.18
CA TYR A 250 -10.44 9.70 -8.34
C TYR A 250 -9.51 9.75 -7.12
N GLY A 251 -8.26 9.33 -7.28
CA GLY A 251 -7.24 9.48 -6.23
C GLY A 251 -6.72 10.92 -6.05
N LYS A 252 -6.98 11.82 -7.02
CA LYS A 252 -6.52 13.22 -7.01
C LYS A 252 -7.56 14.23 -6.49
N ILE A 253 -8.81 13.80 -6.33
CA ILE A 253 -9.87 14.62 -5.74
C ILE A 253 -9.96 14.17 -4.29
N GLY A 254 -9.33 14.92 -3.40
CA GLY A 254 -9.31 14.62 -1.98
C GLY A 254 -10.03 15.68 -1.15
N LYS A 255 -9.85 15.60 0.15
CA LYS A 255 -10.44 16.53 1.12
C LYS A 255 -10.17 18.00 0.78
N LYS A 256 -8.99 18.32 0.25
CA LYS A 256 -8.62 19.68 -0.15
C LYS A 256 -9.56 20.23 -1.23
N GLU A 257 -9.77 19.47 -2.31
CA GLU A 257 -10.65 19.87 -3.41
C GLU A 257 -12.11 19.91 -2.98
N LEU A 258 -12.54 18.92 -2.19
CA LEU A 258 -13.92 18.79 -1.70
C LEU A 258 -14.29 19.83 -0.63
N SER A 259 -13.31 20.45 0.01
CA SER A 259 -13.54 21.54 0.98
C SER A 259 -13.75 22.91 0.31
N ASN A 260 -13.69 23.02 -1.02
CA ASN A 260 -13.99 24.27 -1.72
C ASN A 260 -15.50 24.56 -1.69
N THR A 261 -15.91 25.49 -0.84
CA THR A 261 -17.32 25.86 -0.60
C THR A 261 -17.98 26.59 -1.78
N GLU A 262 -17.23 27.08 -2.76
CA GLU A 262 -17.82 27.63 -3.99
C GLU A 262 -18.35 26.54 -4.93
N ASN A 263 -17.80 25.33 -4.81
CA ASN A 263 -18.03 24.23 -5.73
C ASN A 263 -18.76 23.07 -5.06
N PHE A 264 -18.55 22.86 -3.77
CA PHE A 264 -19.09 21.73 -3.01
C PHE A 264 -19.76 22.20 -1.71
N GLN A 265 -20.77 21.44 -1.30
CA GLN A 265 -21.30 21.48 0.06
C GLN A 265 -21.30 20.07 0.67
N PRO A 266 -21.13 19.91 1.99
CA PRO A 266 -21.37 18.62 2.64
C PRO A 266 -22.80 18.13 2.41
N ALA A 267 -22.97 16.82 2.20
CA ALA A 267 -24.27 16.16 2.19
C ALA A 267 -24.64 15.67 3.61
N ALA A 268 -25.79 14.99 3.74
CA ALA A 268 -26.25 14.44 5.01
C ALA A 268 -25.31 13.35 5.54
N ASP A 269 -24.77 12.52 4.64
CA ASP A 269 -23.87 11.43 4.97
C ASP A 269 -22.44 11.91 5.20
N LYS A 270 -21.75 11.26 6.14
CA LYS A 270 -20.37 11.57 6.50
C LYS A 270 -19.45 11.42 5.28
N ASN A 271 -18.57 12.40 5.08
CA ASN A 271 -17.58 12.44 4.00
C ASN A 271 -18.20 12.42 2.59
N VAL A 272 -19.49 12.77 2.45
CA VAL A 272 -20.15 12.93 1.16
C VAL A 272 -20.34 14.40 0.87
N TYR A 273 -20.02 14.79 -0.37
CA TYR A 273 -20.02 16.15 -0.84
C TYR A 273 -20.87 16.25 -2.10
N LYS A 274 -21.69 17.28 -2.19
CA LYS A 274 -22.55 17.56 -3.33
C LYS A 274 -22.04 18.76 -4.10
N ALA A 275 -21.93 18.62 -5.42
CA ALA A 275 -21.56 19.71 -6.31
C ALA A 275 -22.69 20.76 -6.40
N LEU A 276 -22.34 22.02 -6.12
CA LEU A 276 -23.26 23.17 -6.12
C LEU A 276 -23.55 23.71 -7.52
N ARG A 277 -22.60 23.52 -8.44
CA ARG A 277 -22.67 23.98 -9.82
C ARG A 277 -21.88 23.04 -10.72
N SER A 278 -21.96 23.24 -12.03
CA SER A 278 -21.07 22.57 -12.98
C SER A 278 -19.73 23.31 -13.08
N PHE A 279 -18.62 22.58 -13.01
CA PHE A 279 -17.26 23.15 -13.06
C PHE A 279 -16.23 22.08 -13.45
N PHE A 280 -14.98 22.51 -13.67
CA PHE A 280 -13.85 21.61 -13.82
C PHE A 280 -13.00 21.57 -12.55
N THR A 281 -12.62 20.38 -12.10
CA THR A 281 -11.62 20.20 -11.04
C THR A 281 -10.71 19.03 -11.38
N GLY A 282 -9.39 19.21 -11.22
CA GLY A 282 -8.41 18.17 -11.53
C GLY A 282 -8.52 17.60 -12.96
N GLY A 283 -9.01 18.36 -13.94
CA GLY A 283 -9.24 17.87 -15.31
C GLY A 283 -10.49 17.00 -15.49
N VAL A 284 -11.40 16.98 -14.51
CA VAL A 284 -12.69 16.28 -14.56
C VAL A 284 -13.81 17.29 -14.65
N TYR A 285 -14.79 17.05 -15.52
CA TYR A 285 -16.02 17.84 -15.59
C TYR A 285 -17.06 17.32 -14.59
N VAL A 286 -17.39 18.16 -13.61
CA VAL A 286 -18.38 17.90 -12.57
C VAL A 286 -19.67 18.62 -12.94
N LYS A 287 -20.81 17.93 -12.84
CA LYS A 287 -22.13 18.52 -13.05
C LYS A 287 -22.73 18.94 -11.71
N THR A 288 -23.59 19.95 -11.73
CA THR A 288 -24.48 20.26 -10.61
C THR A 288 -25.16 18.98 -10.10
N ASP A 289 -25.29 18.87 -8.78
CA ASP A 289 -25.88 17.73 -8.07
C ASP A 289 -25.09 16.41 -8.07
N ASP A 290 -23.94 16.34 -8.75
CA ASP A 290 -23.02 15.20 -8.59
C ASP A 290 -22.61 15.03 -7.13
N LEU A 291 -22.47 13.78 -6.70
CA LEU A 291 -21.98 13.42 -5.38
C LEU A 291 -20.54 12.89 -5.44
N PHE A 292 -19.76 13.21 -4.42
CA PHE A 292 -18.43 12.69 -4.19
C PHE A 292 -18.38 12.10 -2.79
N LYS A 293 -18.22 10.78 -2.70
CA LYS A 293 -17.98 10.09 -1.44
C LYS A 293 -16.47 9.96 -1.24
N LEU A 294 -15.94 10.71 -0.28
CA LEU A 294 -14.53 10.64 0.09
C LEU A 294 -14.29 9.42 0.97
N GLU A 295 -13.48 8.49 0.47
CA GLU A 295 -13.00 7.34 1.23
C GLU A 295 -11.53 7.56 1.53
N GLU A 296 -11.19 7.64 2.82
CA GLU A 296 -9.83 7.90 3.31
C GLU A 296 -9.50 6.98 4.46
N THR A 297 -8.21 6.66 4.60
CA THR A 297 -7.71 5.97 5.79
C THR A 297 -7.04 6.98 6.70
N ASP A 298 -7.74 7.37 7.77
CA ASP A 298 -7.17 8.16 8.86
C ASP A 298 -6.39 7.26 9.84
N LYS A 299 -5.73 7.88 10.83
CA LYS A 299 -4.96 7.14 11.84
C LYS A 299 -5.79 6.08 12.55
N ALA A 300 -7.01 6.41 12.95
CA ALA A 300 -7.85 5.49 13.73
C ALA A 300 -8.23 4.26 12.88
N LEU A 301 -8.58 4.45 11.61
CA LEU A 301 -8.90 3.38 10.70
C LEU A 301 -7.66 2.53 10.36
N LEU A 302 -6.49 3.16 10.21
CA LEU A 302 -5.22 2.48 9.96
C LEU A 302 -4.79 1.62 11.16
N GLU A 303 -4.91 2.16 12.37
CA GLU A 303 -4.64 1.44 13.61
C GLU A 303 -5.62 0.28 13.80
N GLN A 304 -6.91 0.48 13.51
CA GLN A 304 -7.90 -0.60 13.52
C GLN A 304 -7.52 -1.73 12.56
N ALA A 305 -7.05 -1.40 11.35
CA ALA A 305 -6.57 -2.37 10.38
C ALA A 305 -5.34 -3.14 10.89
N ALA A 306 -4.38 -2.45 11.48
CA ALA A 306 -3.17 -3.06 12.04
C ALA A 306 -3.49 -4.02 13.20
N ILE A 307 -4.30 -3.58 14.16
CA ILE A 307 -4.70 -4.40 15.31
C ILE A 307 -5.44 -5.66 14.83
N GLN A 308 -6.46 -5.48 13.98
CA GLN A 308 -7.25 -6.61 13.50
C GLN A 308 -6.38 -7.64 12.77
N LEU A 309 -5.43 -7.19 11.95
CA LEU A 309 -4.57 -8.08 11.19
C LEU A 309 -3.52 -8.77 12.06
N ALA A 310 -2.88 -8.05 12.99
CA ALA A 310 -1.79 -8.55 13.81
C ALA A 310 -2.19 -9.77 14.65
N GLU A 311 -3.46 -9.88 15.06
CA GLU A 311 -4.00 -11.04 15.79
C GLU A 311 -3.91 -12.36 15.00
N HIS A 312 -3.85 -12.29 13.67
CA HIS A 312 -3.82 -13.45 12.78
C HIS A 312 -2.43 -13.75 12.20
N LEU A 313 -1.40 -13.02 12.61
CA LEU A 313 -0.04 -13.18 12.11
C LEU A 313 0.89 -13.81 13.15
N ASN A 314 1.93 -14.49 12.69
CA ASN A 314 2.94 -15.07 13.57
C ASN A 314 3.84 -13.98 14.18
N LYS A 315 3.67 -13.66 15.47
CA LYS A 315 4.43 -12.60 16.17
C LYS A 315 5.95 -12.78 16.23
N LYS A 316 6.45 -14.01 16.00
CA LYS A 316 7.89 -14.30 16.00
C LYS A 316 8.56 -14.08 14.63
N GLU A 317 7.76 -14.05 13.57
CA GLU A 317 8.26 -13.83 12.22
C GLU A 317 8.54 -12.34 12.03
N HIS A 318 9.77 -12.01 11.62
CA HIS A 318 10.12 -10.66 11.20
C HIS A 318 9.34 -10.26 9.94
N LYS A 319 8.79 -9.04 9.94
CA LYS A 319 7.99 -8.51 8.83
C LYS A 319 8.35 -7.07 8.55
N THR A 320 8.06 -6.62 7.35
CA THR A 320 8.04 -5.22 6.97
C THR A 320 6.59 -4.77 6.83
N ILE A 321 6.25 -3.65 7.48
CA ILE A 321 4.98 -2.94 7.32
C ILE A 321 5.20 -1.83 6.30
N ILE A 322 4.57 -1.97 5.14
CA ILE A 322 4.74 -1.10 3.99
C ILE A 322 3.53 -0.18 3.88
N TYR A 323 3.73 1.12 4.03
CA TYR A 323 2.65 2.09 3.95
C TYR A 323 2.46 2.57 2.49
N TYR A 324 1.24 2.38 1.94
CA TYR A 324 0.88 2.78 0.58
C TYR A 324 0.05 4.08 0.60
N GLU A 325 0.58 5.27 0.30
CA GLU A 325 1.89 5.53 -0.31
C GLU A 325 2.45 6.91 0.08
N ILE A 326 3.78 7.04 0.10
CA ILE A 326 4.46 8.27 0.55
C ILE A 326 4.30 9.43 -0.43
N GLY A 327 4.09 9.16 -1.73
CA GLY A 327 4.00 10.18 -2.76
C GLY A 327 2.85 11.15 -2.58
N ASN A 328 1.74 10.73 -1.95
CA ASN A 328 0.58 11.56 -1.60
C ASN A 328 0.45 11.82 -0.09
N LEU A 329 1.46 11.44 0.69
CA LEU A 329 1.40 11.55 2.14
C LEU A 329 1.25 13.01 2.59
N ASN A 330 0.18 13.28 3.32
CA ASN A 330 -0.04 14.54 3.99
C ASN A 330 0.48 14.50 5.44
N ILE A 331 1.63 15.12 5.67
CA ILE A 331 2.32 15.19 6.97
C ILE A 331 1.55 16.04 8.01
N SER A 332 0.56 16.83 7.58
CA SER A 332 -0.37 17.48 8.53
C SER A 332 -1.32 16.48 9.19
N THR A 333 -1.62 15.37 8.52
CA THR A 333 -2.57 14.33 8.96
C THR A 333 -1.86 13.18 9.66
N PHE A 334 -0.69 12.77 9.17
CA PHE A 334 0.12 11.69 9.76
C PHE A 334 1.48 12.21 10.22
N LYS A 335 1.85 11.90 11.46
CA LYS A 335 3.15 12.20 12.08
C LYS A 335 4.00 10.94 12.15
N THR A 336 5.33 11.11 12.25
CA THR A 336 6.30 10.01 12.45
C THR A 336 5.84 9.04 13.53
N LYS A 337 5.42 9.55 14.69
CA LYS A 337 4.93 8.75 15.84
C LYS A 337 3.74 7.86 15.50
N ASP A 338 2.87 8.28 14.58
CA ASP A 338 1.69 7.49 14.22
C ASP A 338 2.12 6.18 13.55
N PHE A 339 3.14 6.23 12.69
CA PHE A 339 3.68 5.03 12.04
C PHE A 339 4.40 4.10 13.03
N GLU A 340 5.13 4.66 13.99
CA GLU A 340 5.76 3.88 15.06
C GLU A 340 4.73 3.14 15.91
N GLU A 341 3.64 3.82 16.31
CA GLU A 341 2.54 3.24 17.07
C GLU A 341 1.83 2.13 16.28
N ILE A 342 1.57 2.35 14.99
CA ILE A 342 0.90 1.38 14.12
C ILE A 342 1.78 0.15 13.87
N SER A 343 3.06 0.35 13.53
CA SER A 343 4.00 -0.75 13.31
C SER A 343 4.21 -1.57 14.58
N ALA A 344 4.13 -0.97 15.77
CA ALA A 344 4.31 -1.66 17.05
C ALA A 344 3.22 -2.68 17.43
N HIS A 345 2.15 -2.80 16.63
CA HIS A 345 1.18 -3.89 16.76
C HIS A 345 1.68 -5.21 16.17
N PHE A 346 2.70 -5.17 15.30
CA PHE A 346 3.34 -6.33 14.66
C PHE A 346 4.66 -6.69 15.34
#